data_AF-A0A3D1BE30-F1
#
_entry.id   AF-A0A3D1BE30-F1
#
_cell.length_a   1.000
_cell.length_b   1.000
_cell.length_c   1.000
_cell.angle_alpha   90.00
_cell.angle_beta   90.00
_cell.angle_gamma   90.00
#
_symmetry.space_group_name_H-M   'P 1'
#
loop_
_entity.id
_entity.type
_entity.pdbx_description
1 polymer ?
#
loop_
_entity_poly.entity_id
_entity_poly.type
_entity_poly.pdbx_seq_one_letter_code
_entity_poly.pdbx_strand_id
1 'polypeptide(L)'
;IYIQEAHDKPAHERDVLLPQLKLMSRRLWKGITWPSAILTAILGTSLVWSIPGYLHAPWMHLKLTLVALLFAYHGWTHVLVGQCDRDACTWSSQALRMWNELATLFLFGIVFLVVLKSATNWVYFGVGLLLLTVGLAYAIQVYKRRRKS
;
A
#
# COMPACT_ATOMS: atom_id res chain seq x y z
N ILE A 1 -6.10 -13.16 -5.66
CA ILE A 1 -5.08 -13.80 -6.52
C ILE A 1 -4.93 -15.27 -6.12
N TYR A 2 -4.28 -15.61 -5.02
CA TYR A 2 -4.02 -17.01 -4.63
C TYR A 2 -5.27 -17.88 -4.43
N ILE A 3 -6.40 -17.32 -3.97
CA ILE A 3 -7.68 -18.05 -3.90
C ILE A 3 -8.10 -18.51 -5.30
N GLN A 4 -7.99 -17.64 -6.31
CA GLN A 4 -8.35 -17.96 -7.69
C GLN A 4 -7.39 -19.01 -8.29
N GLU A 5 -6.07 -18.86 -8.06
CA GLU A 5 -5.08 -19.85 -8.51
C GLU A 5 -5.25 -21.21 -7.84
N ALA A 6 -5.78 -21.25 -6.61
CA ALA A 6 -6.10 -22.50 -5.94
C ALA A 6 -7.30 -23.24 -6.56
N HIS A 7 -8.22 -22.54 -7.24
CA HIS A 7 -9.32 -23.19 -7.96
C HIS A 7 -8.84 -24.01 -9.18
N ASP A 8 -7.72 -23.60 -9.79
CA ASP A 8 -7.12 -24.27 -10.96
C ASP A 8 -6.26 -25.50 -10.56
N LYS A 9 -6.07 -25.75 -9.26
CA LYS A 9 -5.29 -26.88 -8.74
C LYS A 9 -6.10 -28.18 -8.68
N PRO A 10 -5.42 -29.35 -8.65
CA PRO A 10 -6.08 -30.64 -8.44
C PRO A 10 -6.93 -30.65 -7.16
N ALA A 11 -8.03 -31.41 -7.16
CA ALA A 11 -9.02 -31.41 -6.06
C ALA A 11 -8.38 -31.60 -4.67
N HIS A 12 -7.44 -32.54 -4.54
CA HIS A 12 -6.77 -32.83 -3.26
C HIS A 12 -5.98 -31.62 -2.70
N GLU A 13 -5.34 -30.80 -3.54
CA GLU A 13 -4.65 -29.58 -3.12
C GLU A 13 -5.64 -28.44 -2.86
N ARG A 14 -6.60 -28.27 -3.76
CA ARG A 14 -7.59 -27.19 -3.70
C ARG A 14 -8.37 -27.23 -2.40
N ASP A 15 -8.86 -28.42 -2.02
CA ASP A 15 -9.75 -28.59 -0.87
C ASP A 15 -9.01 -28.32 0.46
N VAL A 16 -7.68 -28.49 0.48
CA VAL A 16 -6.82 -28.12 1.63
C VAL A 16 -6.47 -26.63 1.62
N LEU A 17 -6.14 -26.06 0.46
CA LEU A 17 -5.65 -24.68 0.34
C LEU A 17 -6.75 -23.62 0.47
N LEU A 18 -7.92 -23.83 -0.15
CA LEU A 18 -8.99 -22.83 -0.20
C LEU A 18 -9.47 -22.38 1.20
N PRO A 19 -9.77 -23.28 2.15
CA PRO A 19 -10.21 -22.87 3.48
C PRO A 19 -9.19 -21.98 4.19
N GLN A 20 -7.90 -22.33 4.09
CA GLN A 20 -6.80 -21.60 4.70
C GLN A 20 -6.61 -20.23 4.05
N LEU A 21 -6.60 -20.17 2.72
CA LEU A 21 -6.43 -18.91 1.98
C LEU A 21 -7.60 -17.95 2.23
N LYS A 22 -8.84 -18.45 2.27
CA LYS A 22 -10.02 -17.65 2.62
C LYS A 22 -9.95 -17.17 4.08
N LEU A 23 -9.50 -18.01 5.01
CA LEU A 23 -9.29 -17.60 6.40
C LEU A 23 -8.27 -16.46 6.52
N MET A 24 -7.12 -16.61 5.85
CA MET A 24 -6.06 -15.59 5.83
C MET A 24 -6.55 -14.28 5.19
N SER A 25 -7.26 -14.37 4.07
CA SER A 25 -7.89 -13.23 3.39
C SER A 25 -8.82 -12.46 4.31
N ARG A 26 -9.74 -13.16 5.01
CA ARG A 26 -10.68 -12.54 5.95
C ARG A 26 -10.00 -11.86 7.13
N ARG A 27 -8.98 -12.50 7.70
CA ARG A 27 -8.20 -11.93 8.82
C ARG A 27 -7.44 -10.68 8.40
N LEU A 28 -6.78 -10.72 7.25
CA LEU A 28 -6.07 -9.56 6.70
C LEU A 28 -7.05 -8.41 6.38
N TRP A 29 -8.16 -8.74 5.73
CA TRP A 29 -9.11 -7.73 5.27
C TRP A 29 -9.86 -7.07 6.42
N LYS A 30 -10.49 -7.86 7.30
CA LYS A 30 -11.30 -7.34 8.41
C LYS A 30 -10.48 -6.96 9.64
N GLY A 31 -9.36 -7.65 9.87
CA GLY A 31 -8.53 -7.43 11.06
C GLY A 31 -7.52 -6.30 10.89
N ILE A 32 -6.99 -6.08 9.69
CA ILE A 32 -5.91 -5.10 9.46
C ILE A 32 -6.37 -3.99 8.51
N THR A 33 -6.85 -4.37 7.31
CA THR A 33 -7.05 -3.41 6.22
C THR A 33 -8.18 -2.43 6.53
N TRP A 34 -9.33 -2.91 7.01
CA TRP A 34 -10.47 -2.06 7.38
C TRP A 34 -10.17 -1.14 8.58
N PRO A 35 -9.66 -1.63 9.72
CA PRO A 35 -9.29 -0.77 10.85
C PRO A 35 -8.25 0.28 10.47
N SER A 36 -7.25 -0.10 9.66
CA SER A 36 -6.23 0.83 9.16
C SER A 36 -6.83 1.91 8.25
N ALA A 37 -7.76 1.55 7.35
CA ALA A 37 -8.44 2.51 6.49
C ALA A 37 -9.28 3.52 7.29
N ILE A 38 -10.01 3.05 8.31
CA ILE A 38 -10.80 3.91 9.21
C ILE A 38 -9.87 4.85 9.99
N LEU A 39 -8.80 4.31 10.60
CA LEU A 39 -7.84 5.12 11.34
C LEU A 39 -7.20 6.18 10.46
N THR A 40 -6.80 5.81 9.24
CA THR A 40 -6.21 6.73 8.26
C THR A 40 -7.20 7.82 7.86
N ALA A 41 -8.48 7.49 7.68
CA ALA A 41 -9.52 8.49 7.41
C ALA A 41 -9.66 9.46 8.59
N ILE A 42 -9.77 8.97 9.82
CA ILE A 42 -9.90 9.81 11.02
C ILE A 42 -8.71 10.75 11.17
N LEU A 43 -7.48 10.20 11.11
CA LEU A 43 -6.25 10.98 11.26
C LEU A 43 -6.09 12.00 10.13
N GLY A 44 -6.37 11.60 8.89
CA GLY A 44 -6.29 12.49 7.73
C GLY A 44 -7.28 13.64 7.81
N THR A 45 -8.52 13.36 8.21
CA THR A 45 -9.57 14.39 8.34
C THR A 45 -9.29 15.31 9.53
N SER A 46 -8.83 14.76 10.66
CA SER A 46 -8.41 15.52 11.83
C SER A 46 -7.29 16.51 11.50
N LEU A 47 -6.29 16.09 10.71
CA LEU A 47 -5.20 16.97 10.29
C LEU A 47 -5.68 18.17 9.45
N VAL A 48 -6.60 17.91 8.51
CA VAL A 48 -7.17 18.98 7.67
C VAL A 48 -7.99 19.95 8.51
N TRP A 49 -8.74 19.45 9.49
CA TRP A 49 -9.49 20.31 10.43
C TRP A 49 -8.56 21.19 11.26
N SER A 50 -7.47 20.63 11.79
CA SER A 50 -6.52 21.38 12.62
C SER A 50 -5.77 22.48 11.85
N ILE A 51 -5.64 22.36 10.53
CA ILE A 51 -4.91 23.34 9.69
C ILE A 51 -5.76 23.72 8.47
N PRO A 52 -6.75 24.62 8.62
CA PRO A 52 -7.68 24.98 7.55
C PRO A 52 -6.97 25.61 6.34
N GLY A 53 -5.79 26.23 6.55
CA GLY A 53 -4.95 26.77 5.47
C GLY A 53 -4.50 25.74 4.43
N TYR A 54 -4.54 24.44 4.74
CA TYR A 54 -4.20 23.39 3.78
C TYR A 54 -5.21 23.30 2.62
N LEU A 55 -6.47 23.63 2.86
CA LEU A 55 -7.50 23.60 1.81
C LEU A 55 -7.31 24.69 0.75
N HIS A 56 -6.52 25.73 1.01
CA HIS A 56 -6.23 26.77 0.03
C HIS A 56 -5.08 26.39 -0.92
N ALA A 57 -4.40 25.28 -0.67
CA ALA A 57 -3.22 24.92 -1.44
C ALA A 57 -3.57 23.94 -2.59
N PRO A 58 -3.20 24.21 -3.84
CA PRO A 58 -3.58 23.39 -5.00
C PRO A 58 -3.20 21.90 -4.88
N TRP A 59 -2.01 21.61 -4.33
CA TRP A 59 -1.54 20.24 -4.10
C TRP A 59 -2.43 19.46 -3.12
N MET A 60 -3.13 20.14 -2.20
CA MET A 60 -4.02 19.49 -1.23
C MET A 60 -5.29 18.99 -1.91
N HIS A 61 -5.87 19.76 -2.84
CA HIS A 61 -7.01 19.30 -3.62
C HIS A 61 -6.67 18.05 -4.43
N LEU A 62 -5.53 18.07 -5.14
CA LEU A 62 -5.06 16.90 -5.89
C LEU A 62 -4.82 15.69 -4.98
N LYS A 63 -4.26 15.91 -3.79
CA LYS A 63 -4.07 14.84 -2.79
C LYS A 63 -5.41 14.26 -2.34
N LEU A 64 -6.39 15.10 -2.02
CA LEU A 64 -7.72 14.66 -1.58
C LEU A 64 -8.43 13.87 -2.68
N THR A 65 -8.31 14.30 -3.95
CA THR A 65 -8.85 13.54 -5.08
C THR A 65 -8.20 12.16 -5.19
N LEU A 66 -6.86 12.06 -5.09
CA LEU A 66 -6.17 10.76 -5.11
C LEU A 66 -6.58 9.86 -3.93
N VAL A 67 -6.73 10.43 -2.74
CA VAL A 67 -7.21 9.68 -1.56
C VAL A 67 -8.65 9.22 -1.76
N ALA A 68 -9.54 10.05 -2.30
CA ALA A 68 -10.91 9.67 -2.60
C ALA A 68 -10.96 8.51 -3.62
N LEU A 69 -10.14 8.56 -4.67
CA LEU A 69 -10.00 7.46 -5.63
C LEU A 69 -9.44 6.19 -4.98
N LEU A 70 -8.48 6.32 -4.05
CA LEU A 70 -7.97 5.18 -3.27
C LEU A 70 -9.07 4.56 -2.39
N PHE A 71 -9.95 5.35 -1.78
CA PHE A 71 -11.10 4.84 -1.02
C PHE A 71 -12.13 4.17 -1.93
N ALA A 72 -12.38 4.70 -3.13
CA ALA A 72 -13.21 4.03 -4.13
C ALA A 72 -12.62 2.68 -4.54
N TYR A 73 -11.30 2.63 -4.78
CA TYR A 73 -10.56 1.40 -5.03
C TYR A 73 -10.68 0.40 -3.87
N HIS A 74 -10.54 0.88 -2.62
CA HIS A 74 -10.69 0.05 -1.43
C HIS A 74 -12.10 -0.56 -1.33
N GLY A 75 -13.14 0.25 -1.61
CA GLY A 75 -14.53 -0.20 -1.65
C GLY A 75 -14.79 -1.25 -2.73
N TRP A 76 -14.26 -1.05 -3.93
CA TRP A 76 -14.37 -2.05 -5.00
C TRP A 76 -13.64 -3.34 -4.65
N THR A 77 -12.45 -3.23 -4.06
CA THR A 77 -11.68 -4.38 -3.58
C THR A 77 -12.43 -5.14 -2.49
N HIS A 78 -13.19 -4.46 -1.63
CA HIS A 78 -14.06 -5.12 -0.65
C HIS A 78 -15.11 -6.01 -1.31
N VAL A 79 -15.77 -5.51 -2.35
CA VAL A 79 -16.76 -6.28 -3.12
C VAL A 79 -16.10 -7.51 -3.74
N LEU A 80 -14.93 -7.34 -4.34
CA LEU A 80 -14.18 -8.41 -5.00
C LEU A 80 -13.72 -9.50 -4.02
N VAL A 81 -13.21 -9.11 -2.85
CA VAL A 81 -12.88 -10.06 -1.76
C VAL A 81 -14.13 -10.83 -1.33
N GLY A 82 -15.28 -10.16 -1.19
CA GLY A 82 -16.54 -10.81 -0.86
C GLY A 82 -17.08 -11.74 -1.95
N GLN A 83 -16.78 -11.50 -3.22
CA GLN A 83 -17.09 -12.41 -4.33
C GLN A 83 -16.19 -13.64 -4.30
N CYS A 84 -14.88 -13.44 -4.16
CA CYS A 84 -13.88 -14.51 -4.07
C CYS A 84 -14.09 -15.41 -2.84
N ASP A 85 -14.51 -14.86 -1.70
CA ASP A 85 -14.82 -15.67 -0.50
C ASP A 85 -16.03 -16.61 -0.73
N ARG A 86 -17.00 -16.20 -1.55
CA ARG A 86 -18.23 -16.93 -1.88
C ARG A 86 -18.13 -17.80 -3.13
N ASP A 87 -16.92 -18.04 -3.63
CA ASP A 87 -16.68 -18.81 -4.86
C ASP A 87 -17.37 -18.23 -6.12
N ALA A 88 -17.72 -16.94 -6.09
CA ALA A 88 -18.39 -16.22 -7.17
C ALA A 88 -17.46 -15.23 -7.88
N CYS A 89 -16.14 -15.43 -7.77
CA CYS A 89 -15.15 -14.54 -8.38
C CYS A 89 -15.11 -14.76 -9.90
N THR A 90 -15.60 -13.78 -10.65
CA THR A 90 -15.57 -13.80 -12.13
C THR A 90 -14.25 -13.31 -12.71
N TRP A 91 -13.32 -12.85 -11.86
CA TRP A 91 -12.06 -12.23 -12.26
C TRP A 91 -10.94 -13.28 -12.33
N SER A 92 -10.17 -13.25 -13.42
CA SER A 92 -8.99 -14.10 -13.57
C SER A 92 -7.85 -13.69 -12.64
N SER A 93 -6.96 -14.62 -12.32
CA SER A 93 -5.75 -14.37 -11.50
C SER A 93 -4.90 -13.22 -12.04
N GLN A 94 -4.79 -13.10 -13.37
CA GLN A 94 -4.06 -12.01 -14.02
C GLN A 94 -4.77 -10.66 -13.87
N ALA A 95 -6.10 -10.61 -14.02
CA ALA A 95 -6.88 -9.39 -13.79
C ALA A 95 -6.76 -8.92 -12.33
N LEU A 96 -6.76 -9.86 -11.37
CA LEU A 96 -6.55 -9.56 -9.95
C LEU A 96 -5.15 -9.03 -9.65
N ARG A 97 -4.11 -9.49 -10.36
CA ARG A 97 -2.75 -8.95 -10.25
C ARG A 97 -2.69 -7.52 -10.77
N MET A 98 -3.22 -7.26 -11.96
CA MET A 98 -3.30 -5.91 -12.52
C MET A 98 -4.08 -4.95 -11.60
N TRP A 99 -5.17 -5.43 -11.01
CA TRP A 99 -5.93 -4.67 -10.02
C TRP A 99 -5.07 -4.31 -8.80
N ASN A 100 -4.26 -5.25 -8.31
CA ASN A 100 -3.33 -5.01 -7.20
C ASN A 100 -2.22 -4.01 -7.55
N GLU A 101 -1.72 -4.00 -8.79
CA GLU A 101 -0.75 -3.00 -9.23
C GLU A 101 -1.30 -1.57 -9.16
N LEU A 102 -2.61 -1.38 -9.34
CA LEU A 102 -3.25 -0.07 -9.19
C LEU A 102 -3.07 0.51 -7.78
N ALA A 103 -3.01 -0.33 -6.75
CA ALA A 103 -2.72 0.10 -5.38
C ALA A 103 -1.29 0.66 -5.24
N THR A 104 -0.32 0.07 -5.96
CA THR A 104 1.05 0.58 -5.95
C THR A 104 1.14 1.92 -6.66
N LEU A 105 0.38 2.13 -7.74
CA LEU A 105 0.30 3.42 -8.42
C LEU A 105 -0.25 4.52 -7.50
N PHE A 106 -1.28 4.22 -6.70
CA PHE A 106 -1.76 5.17 -5.69
C PHE A 106 -0.70 5.46 -4.61
N LEU A 107 0.01 4.43 -4.13
CA LEU A 107 1.10 4.59 -3.16
C LEU A 107 2.16 5.56 -3.69
N PHE A 108 2.69 5.31 -4.89
CA PHE A 108 3.67 6.18 -5.53
C PHE A 108 3.10 7.57 -5.78
N GLY A 109 1.91 7.67 -6.38
CA GLY A 109 1.27 8.94 -6.70
C GLY A 109 1.05 9.83 -5.48
N ILE A 110 0.52 9.29 -4.39
CA ILE A 110 0.23 10.06 -3.17
C ILE A 110 1.51 10.45 -2.43
N VAL A 111 2.47 9.53 -2.30
CA VAL A 111 3.75 9.80 -1.63
C VAL A 111 4.55 10.84 -2.42
N PHE A 112 4.69 10.67 -3.73
CA PHE A 112 5.40 11.62 -4.58
C PHE A 112 4.70 12.97 -4.60
N LEU A 113 3.37 13.04 -4.65
CA LEU A 113 2.67 14.31 -4.59
C LEU A 113 3.02 15.11 -3.32
N VAL A 114 3.11 14.44 -2.16
CA VAL A 114 3.44 15.09 -0.89
C VAL A 114 4.93 15.45 -0.81
N VAL A 115 5.82 14.56 -1.23
CA VAL A 115 7.26 14.80 -1.20
C VAL A 115 7.63 15.88 -2.22
N LEU A 116 7.07 15.84 -3.43
CA LEU A 116 7.38 16.78 -4.50
C LEU A 116 6.58 18.09 -4.44
N LYS A 117 5.82 18.30 -3.36
CA LYS A 117 5.06 19.54 -3.11
C LYS A 117 5.93 20.80 -3.28
N SER A 118 7.23 20.73 -2.99
CA SER A 118 8.19 21.82 -3.20
C SER A 118 9.47 21.32 -3.88
N ALA A 119 10.03 22.12 -4.79
CA ALA A 119 11.34 21.88 -5.40
C ALA A 119 12.46 21.72 -4.34
N THR A 120 12.32 22.36 -3.18
CA THR A 120 13.27 22.23 -2.06
C THR A 120 13.35 20.80 -1.52
N ASN A 121 12.26 20.03 -1.61
CA ASN A 121 12.22 18.66 -1.10
C ASN A 121 13.06 17.69 -1.94
N TRP A 122 13.28 17.97 -3.23
CA TRP A 122 14.19 17.19 -4.07
C TRP A 122 15.64 17.28 -3.57
N VAL A 123 16.06 18.46 -3.12
CA VAL A 123 17.41 18.70 -2.59
C VAL A 123 17.59 17.93 -1.28
N TYR A 124 16.63 18.03 -0.35
CA TYR A 124 16.69 17.30 0.92
C TYR A 124 16.66 15.78 0.75
N PHE A 125 15.86 15.27 -0.20
CA PHE A 125 15.83 13.85 -0.52
C PHE A 125 17.18 13.37 -1.07
N GLY A 126 17.77 14.12 -2.01
CA GLY A 126 19.09 13.83 -2.57
C GLY A 126 20.20 13.85 -1.52
N VAL A 127 20.21 14.86 -0.63
CA VAL A 127 21.17 14.97 0.47
C VAL A 127 21.00 13.82 1.47
N GLY A 128 19.77 13.45 1.82
CA GLY A 128 19.49 12.32 2.71
C GLY A 128 20.00 10.98 2.17
N LEU A 129 19.81 10.73 0.87
CA LEU A 129 20.31 9.52 0.19
C LEU A 129 21.85 9.47 0.19
N LEU A 130 22.50 10.60 -0.07
CA LEU A 130 23.96 10.73 -0.03
C LEU A 130 24.51 10.46 1.38
N LEU A 131 23.91 11.03 2.43
CA LEU A 131 24.34 10.80 3.80
C LEU A 131 24.16 9.34 4.23
N LEU A 132 23.04 8.71 3.84
CA LEU A 132 22.78 7.30 4.16
C LEU A 132 23.76 6.36 3.46
N THR A 133 24.06 6.60 2.18
CA THR A 133 25.03 5.79 1.43
C THR A 133 26.46 5.94 1.98
N VAL A 134 26.89 7.18 2.27
CA VAL A 134 28.19 7.44 2.91
C VAL A 134 28.25 6.83 4.31
N GLY A 135 27.18 6.95 5.09
CA GLY A 135 27.08 6.38 6.44
C GLY A 135 27.16 4.85 6.43
N LEU A 136 26.46 4.17 5.52
CA LEU A 136 26.54 2.73 5.35
C LEU A 136 27.94 2.30 4.90
N ALA A 137 28.55 3.02 3.94
CA ALA A 137 29.91 2.75 3.50
C ALA A 137 30.91 2.89 4.67
N TYR A 138 30.78 3.94 5.48
CA TYR A 138 31.59 4.15 6.68
C TYR A 138 31.39 3.04 7.71
N ALA A 139 30.13 2.65 8.00
CA ALA A 139 29.83 1.56 8.92
C ALA A 139 30.45 0.23 8.45
N ILE A 140 30.39 -0.08 7.16
CA ILE A 140 31.05 -1.26 6.56
C ILE A 140 32.57 -1.16 6.74
N GLN A 141 33.18 0.01 6.53
CA GLN A 141 34.61 0.21 6.72
C GLN A 141 35.03 0.03 8.19
N VAL A 142 34.27 0.57 9.15
CA VAL A 142 34.52 0.40 10.60
C VAL A 142 34.36 -1.06 11.01
N TYR A 143 33.31 -1.73 10.54
CA TYR A 143 33.11 -3.17 10.78
C TYR A 143 34.28 -3.99 10.24
N LYS A 144 34.73 -3.73 9.00
CA LYS A 144 35.90 -4.37 8.41
C LYS A 144 37.18 -4.11 9.21
N ARG A 145 37.38 -2.89 9.76
CA ARG A 145 38.53 -2.58 10.62
C ARG A 145 38.48 -3.33 11.95
N ARG A 146 37.32 -3.40 12.60
CA ARG A 146 37.15 -4.12 13.88
C ARG A 146 37.26 -5.64 13.74
N ARG A 147 36.95 -6.22 12.58
CA ARG A 147 37.12 -7.66 12.31
C ARG A 147 38.58 -8.06 12.04
N LYS A 148 39.42 -7.10 11.64
CA LYS A 148 40.84 -7.32 11.33
C LYS A 148 41.78 -7.01 12.51
N SER A 149 41.23 -6.59 13.65
CA SER A 149 41.90 -6.46 14.94
C SER A 149 41.47 -7.58 15.87
#